data_AF-A0A945CRK0-F1
#
_entry.id   AF-A0A945CRK0-F1
#
_cell.length_a   1.000
_cell.length_b   1.000
_cell.length_c   1.000
_cell.angle_alpha   90.00
_cell.angle_beta   90.00
_cell.angle_gamma   90.00
#
_symmetry.space_group_name_H-M   'P 1'
#
loop_
_entity.id
_entity.type
_entity.pdbx_description
1 polymer ?
#
loop_
_entity_poly.entity_id
_entity_poly.type
_entity_poly.pdbx_seq_one_letter_code
_entity_poly.pdbx_strand_id
1 'polypeptide(L)'
;SNVSISERCRHQRRLCRDRHLPFSVKIECNNSIECLNVPYLPALENQRQIWENARRLKPRAIHSRWLFDGSCKSPSEELGFWMIWGKGTEFADLDRTLTALAERDFGTKAAPSIRRAWAHFSAALRHHPQLDYYIGSYFVGVGQPLVLDPEKATVAGGLDPAFFGRFYWQWETSATDDDTALTLAKPLFFARPGFRAIARRGPQRGQDVALEELQAMADLWEKGARELEKARPCIPPSHRSRFRQEWILAQHLAYTWRSAAHVEEFLRLRDLVREFSRQSWVRSGHLRENLHDLDRMEQIARAESDLARRDLKLVRDVDFLDLDLRLDMGTASTPDILQAKIRQLEALLARELPAWRESLQRW
;
A
#
# COMPACT_ATOMS: atom_id res chain seq x y z
N SER A 1 16.98 -5.20 3.38
CA SER A 1 16.81 -5.16 4.85
C SER A 1 16.23 -6.51 5.34
N ASN A 2 16.26 -6.80 6.65
CA ASN A 2 15.67 -8.00 7.29
C ASN A 2 14.67 -7.57 8.36
N VAL A 3 13.67 -8.40 8.68
CA VAL A 3 12.79 -8.15 9.82
C VAL A 3 13.62 -8.24 11.10
N SER A 4 13.70 -7.14 11.85
CA SER A 4 14.58 -7.03 13.01
C SER A 4 13.86 -6.54 14.25
N ILE A 5 14.40 -6.87 15.41
CA ILE A 5 13.94 -6.36 16.70
C ILE A 5 14.46 -4.93 16.84
N SER A 6 13.56 -3.97 17.03
CA SER A 6 13.90 -2.56 17.17
C SER A 6 14.83 -2.29 18.36
N GLU A 7 15.72 -1.30 18.22
CA GLU A 7 16.62 -0.89 19.30
C GLU A 7 15.85 -0.45 20.55
N ARG A 8 14.69 0.21 20.37
CA ARG A 8 13.79 0.55 21.47
C ARG A 8 13.34 -0.69 22.24
N CYS A 9 12.93 -1.76 21.56
CA CYS A 9 12.54 -3.01 22.21
C CYS A 9 13.72 -3.65 22.96
N ARG A 10 14.91 -3.67 22.34
CA ARG A 10 16.13 -4.19 22.99
C ARG A 10 16.49 -3.38 24.24
N HIS A 11 16.39 -2.07 24.18
CA HIS A 11 16.64 -1.17 25.30
C HIS A 11 15.64 -1.40 26.44
N GLN A 12 14.34 -1.46 26.14
CA GLN A 12 13.31 -1.72 27.15
C GLN A 12 13.50 -3.09 27.83
N ARG A 13 13.85 -4.12 27.06
CA ARG A 13 14.18 -5.44 27.64
C ARG A 13 15.35 -5.38 28.62
N ARG A 14 16.40 -4.61 28.31
CA ARG A 14 17.53 -4.40 29.23
C ARG A 14 17.06 -3.71 30.52
N LEU A 15 16.29 -2.64 30.40
CA LEU A 15 15.75 -1.92 31.57
C LEU A 15 14.86 -2.80 32.47
N CYS A 16 14.01 -3.64 31.89
CA CYS A 16 13.20 -4.59 32.65
C CYS A 16 14.08 -5.60 33.40
N ARG A 17 15.08 -6.18 32.73
CA ARG A 17 16.03 -7.12 33.35
C ARG A 17 16.77 -6.48 34.52
N ASP A 18 17.31 -5.27 34.31
CA ASP A 18 18.12 -4.57 35.33
C ASP A 18 17.29 -4.17 36.56
N ARG A 19 15.96 -4.07 36.41
CA ARG A 19 15.00 -3.80 37.50
C ARG A 19 14.22 -5.02 37.99
N HIS A 20 14.58 -6.23 37.52
CA HIS A 20 13.83 -7.47 37.82
C HIS A 20 12.33 -7.41 37.50
N LEU A 21 11.94 -6.65 36.47
CA LEU A 21 10.56 -6.53 36.01
C LEU A 21 10.24 -7.54 34.90
N PRO A 22 9.00 -8.05 34.82
CA PRO A 22 8.56 -8.87 33.71
C PRO A 22 8.61 -8.07 32.40
N PHE A 23 9.00 -8.75 31.32
CA PHE A 23 9.09 -8.18 29.97
C PHE A 23 8.05 -8.82 29.06
N SER A 24 7.25 -8.00 28.38
CA SER A 24 6.27 -8.43 27.38
C SER A 24 6.52 -7.74 26.05
N VAL A 25 6.12 -8.37 24.94
CA VAL A 25 6.32 -7.83 23.59
C VAL A 25 4.96 -7.61 22.93
N LYS A 26 4.76 -6.42 22.34
CA LYS A 26 3.66 -6.19 21.40
C LYS A 26 4.14 -6.47 19.97
N ILE A 27 3.34 -7.18 19.19
CA ILE A 27 3.58 -7.36 17.75
C ILE A 27 2.32 -6.99 16.97
N GLU A 28 2.52 -6.50 15.75
CA GLU A 28 1.45 -6.22 14.80
C GLU A 28 1.62 -7.18 13.62
N CYS A 29 0.62 -8.04 13.46
CA CYS A 29 0.57 -9.09 12.45
C CYS A 29 -0.56 -8.79 11.46
N ASN A 30 -0.61 -9.55 10.37
CA ASN A 30 -1.65 -9.50 9.34
C ASN A 30 -1.57 -8.28 8.39
N ASN A 31 -2.02 -7.12 8.85
CA ASN A 31 -2.04 -5.85 8.11
C ASN A 31 -1.42 -4.74 8.93
N SER A 32 -0.74 -3.83 8.24
CA SER A 32 -0.45 -2.51 8.78
C SER A 32 -1.66 -1.59 8.61
N ILE A 33 -1.75 -0.50 9.36
CA ILE A 33 -2.88 0.43 9.30
C ILE A 33 -2.96 1.10 7.91
N GLU A 34 -1.83 1.25 7.24
CA GLU A 34 -1.72 1.78 5.88
C GLU A 34 -2.28 0.82 4.80
N CYS A 35 -2.53 -0.44 5.15
CA CYS A 35 -3.03 -1.49 4.23
C CYS A 35 -4.37 -2.10 4.68
N LEU A 36 -5.23 -1.34 5.37
CA LEU A 36 -6.54 -1.83 5.83
C LEU A 36 -7.54 -2.06 4.67
N ASN A 37 -7.24 -1.52 3.49
CA ASN A 37 -7.98 -1.70 2.24
C ASN A 37 -7.93 -3.13 1.68
N VAL A 38 -7.14 -4.04 2.26
CA VAL A 38 -7.05 -5.45 1.84
C VAL A 38 -7.23 -6.41 3.02
N PRO A 39 -7.71 -7.66 2.81
CA PRO A 39 -7.97 -8.62 3.88
C PRO A 39 -6.73 -9.05 4.66
N TYR A 40 -5.60 -9.15 3.96
CA TYR A 40 -4.30 -9.39 4.55
C TYR A 40 -3.19 -9.09 3.55
N LEU A 41 -1.95 -9.00 4.04
CA LEU A 41 -0.76 -8.98 3.19
C LEU A 41 -0.14 -10.39 3.13
N PRO A 42 0.05 -11.00 1.93
CA PRO A 42 0.65 -12.32 1.76
C PRO A 42 2.19 -12.34 1.95
N ALA A 43 2.70 -11.56 2.91
CA ALA A 43 4.11 -11.44 3.27
C ALA A 43 4.49 -12.44 4.38
N LEU A 44 4.19 -13.73 4.16
CA LEU A 44 4.25 -14.73 5.22
C LEU A 44 5.67 -15.04 5.74
N GLU A 45 6.72 -14.82 4.94
CA GLU A 45 8.10 -14.92 5.45
C GLU A 45 8.42 -13.82 6.45
N ASN A 46 7.91 -12.60 6.23
CA ASN A 46 8.06 -11.54 7.22
C ASN A 46 7.27 -11.87 8.49
N GLN A 47 6.04 -12.38 8.37
CA GLN A 47 5.23 -12.80 9.53
C GLN A 47 5.93 -13.89 10.35
N ARG A 48 6.49 -14.92 9.70
CA ARG A 48 7.32 -15.93 10.37
C ARG A 48 8.48 -15.29 11.13
N GLN A 49 9.25 -14.39 10.50
CA GLN A 49 10.38 -13.73 11.15
C GLN A 49 9.94 -12.85 12.34
N ILE A 50 8.79 -12.16 12.26
CA ILE A 50 8.23 -11.39 13.39
C ILE A 50 8.00 -12.30 14.59
N TRP A 51 7.31 -13.42 14.37
CA TRP A 51 6.99 -14.40 15.42
C TRP A 51 8.24 -15.09 15.99
N GLU A 52 9.19 -15.48 15.14
CA GLU A 52 10.46 -16.04 15.59
C GLU A 52 11.27 -15.06 16.43
N ASN A 53 11.34 -13.79 15.99
CA ASN A 53 12.03 -12.73 16.73
C ASN A 53 11.37 -12.49 18.10
N ALA A 54 10.04 -12.44 18.15
CA ALA A 54 9.30 -12.33 19.40
C ALA A 54 9.58 -13.50 20.35
N ARG A 55 9.55 -14.75 19.84
CA ARG A 55 9.88 -15.96 20.60
C ARG A 55 11.32 -15.92 21.14
N ARG A 56 12.28 -15.44 20.34
CA ARG A 56 13.70 -15.36 20.69
C ARG A 56 13.97 -14.40 21.87
N LEU A 57 13.09 -13.43 22.09
CA LEU A 57 13.16 -12.52 23.24
C LEU A 57 12.77 -13.17 24.57
N LYS A 58 12.15 -14.37 24.54
CA LYS A 58 11.61 -15.08 25.71
C LYS A 58 10.74 -14.18 26.61
N PRO A 59 9.74 -13.46 26.06
CA PRO A 59 8.90 -12.59 26.85
C PRO A 59 7.99 -13.40 27.79
N ARG A 60 7.57 -12.77 28.88
CA ARG A 60 6.56 -13.29 29.82
C ARG A 60 5.19 -13.42 29.13
N ALA A 61 4.88 -12.50 28.21
CA ALA A 61 3.67 -12.49 27.40
C ALA A 61 3.93 -11.84 26.03
N ILE A 62 3.17 -12.26 25.03
CA ILE A 62 3.11 -11.62 23.70
C ILE A 62 1.73 -11.02 23.54
N HIS A 63 1.68 -9.71 23.36
CA HIS A 63 0.47 -8.98 22.99
C HIS A 63 0.48 -8.87 21.47
N SER A 64 0.01 -9.92 20.80
CA SER A 64 -0.29 -9.80 19.38
C SER A 64 -1.50 -8.88 19.23
N ARG A 65 -1.50 -8.00 18.22
CA ARG A 65 -2.72 -7.32 17.79
C ARG A 65 -3.81 -8.38 17.65
N TRP A 66 -4.82 -8.27 18.51
CA TRP A 66 -6.07 -9.02 18.45
C TRP A 66 -6.99 -8.12 17.64
N LEU A 67 -7.29 -8.56 16.41
CA LEU A 67 -8.18 -8.01 15.40
C LEU A 67 -9.18 -6.92 15.84
N PHE A 68 -9.42 -5.95 14.95
CA PHE A 68 -10.68 -5.18 14.93
C PHE A 68 -11.90 -6.11 14.61
N ASP A 69 -11.68 -7.33 14.06
CA ASP A 69 -12.72 -8.12 13.42
C ASP A 69 -12.88 -9.63 13.82
N GLY A 70 -12.22 -10.21 14.85
CA GLY A 70 -12.48 -11.61 15.31
C GLY A 70 -11.28 -12.56 15.49
N SER A 71 -11.43 -13.89 15.29
CA SER A 71 -10.36 -14.91 15.48
C SER A 71 -9.91 -15.57 14.16
N CYS A 72 -8.60 -15.58 13.90
CA CYS A 72 -7.86 -16.21 12.77
C CYS A 72 -8.52 -16.12 11.38
N LYS A 73 -8.46 -14.96 10.73
CA LYS A 73 -9.02 -14.74 9.38
C LYS A 73 -8.03 -14.97 8.25
N SER A 74 -6.72 -14.93 8.51
CA SER A 74 -5.69 -15.06 7.47
C SER A 74 -4.55 -16.03 7.82
N PRO A 75 -3.81 -16.55 6.81
CA PRO A 75 -2.62 -17.38 7.05
C PRO A 75 -1.54 -16.68 7.91
N SER A 76 -1.47 -15.34 7.88
CA SER A 76 -0.55 -14.56 8.73
C SER A 76 -0.85 -14.73 10.22
N GLU A 77 -2.15 -14.80 10.57
CA GLU A 77 -2.61 -14.96 11.95
C GLU A 77 -2.54 -16.43 12.38
N GLU A 78 -2.80 -17.35 11.46
CA GLU A 78 -2.66 -18.79 11.70
C GLU A 78 -1.22 -19.17 12.10
N LEU A 79 -0.20 -18.51 11.53
CA LEU A 79 1.19 -18.66 11.99
C LEU A 79 1.36 -18.29 13.46
N GLY A 80 0.66 -17.25 13.92
CA GLY A 80 0.65 -16.85 15.32
C GLY A 80 0.02 -17.89 16.23
N PHE A 81 -1.10 -18.48 15.79
CA PHE A 81 -1.74 -19.59 16.48
C PHE A 81 -0.76 -20.76 16.67
N TRP A 82 -0.10 -21.20 15.59
CA TRP A 82 0.87 -22.29 15.66
C TRP A 82 2.14 -21.92 16.44
N MET A 83 2.56 -20.65 16.45
CA MET A 83 3.66 -20.20 17.31
C MET A 83 3.32 -20.38 18.79
N ILE A 84 2.11 -19.99 19.20
CA ILE A 84 1.67 -20.03 20.60
C ILE A 84 1.35 -21.46 21.05
N TRP A 85 0.58 -22.19 20.25
CA TRP A 85 -0.03 -23.47 20.64
C TRP A 85 0.60 -24.71 19.98
N GLY A 86 1.45 -24.54 18.97
CA GLY A 86 2.11 -25.65 18.27
C GLY A 86 3.30 -26.27 19.01
N LYS A 87 3.62 -25.81 20.22
CA LYS A 87 4.76 -26.36 20.98
C LYS A 87 4.55 -27.85 21.26
N GLY A 88 5.49 -28.68 20.79
CA GLY A 88 5.44 -30.13 20.96
C GLY A 88 4.78 -30.88 19.79
N THR A 89 4.35 -30.18 18.74
CA THR A 89 3.82 -30.77 17.49
C THR A 89 4.77 -30.48 16.33
N GLU A 90 4.51 -31.05 15.14
CA GLU A 90 5.27 -30.69 13.93
C GLU A 90 5.15 -29.20 13.53
N PHE A 91 4.16 -28.48 14.05
CA PHE A 91 3.90 -27.07 13.73
C PHE A 91 4.68 -26.08 14.61
N ALA A 92 5.52 -26.58 15.54
CA ALA A 92 6.45 -25.76 16.31
C ALA A 92 7.53 -25.09 15.44
N ASP A 93 7.82 -25.70 14.28
CA ASP A 93 8.67 -25.14 13.23
C ASP A 93 7.82 -24.34 12.24
N LEU A 94 7.94 -23.02 12.30
CA LEU A 94 7.12 -22.12 11.48
C LEU A 94 7.48 -22.18 9.99
N ASP A 95 8.69 -22.59 9.60
CA ASP A 95 9.01 -22.78 8.18
C ASP A 95 8.28 -24.00 7.61
N ARG A 96 8.25 -25.10 8.37
CA ARG A 96 7.43 -26.27 8.06
C ARG A 96 5.94 -25.91 8.05
N THR A 97 5.47 -25.12 9.02
CA THR A 97 4.08 -24.66 9.06
C THR A 97 3.72 -23.87 7.80
N LEU A 98 4.58 -22.95 7.33
CA LEU A 98 4.32 -22.25 6.07
C LEU A 98 4.21 -23.19 4.86
N THR A 99 5.06 -24.21 4.81
CA THR A 99 4.97 -25.23 3.75
C THR A 99 3.65 -25.99 3.84
N ALA A 100 3.25 -26.42 5.04
CA ALA A 100 1.97 -27.09 5.27
C ALA A 100 0.76 -26.20 4.88
N LEU A 101 0.81 -24.89 5.17
CA LEU A 101 -0.22 -23.94 4.75
C LEU A 101 -0.32 -23.85 3.22
N ALA A 102 0.83 -23.79 2.52
CA ALA A 102 0.85 -23.74 1.07
C ALA A 102 0.30 -25.04 0.45
N GLU A 103 0.66 -26.19 1.00
CA GLU A 103 0.16 -27.49 0.55
C GLU A 103 -1.34 -27.65 0.82
N ARG A 104 -1.82 -27.23 1.99
CA ARG A 104 -3.23 -27.27 2.36
C ARG A 104 -4.07 -26.37 1.46
N ASP A 105 -3.63 -25.14 1.22
CA ASP A 105 -4.45 -24.15 0.52
C ASP A 105 -4.40 -24.31 -1.00
N PHE A 106 -3.27 -24.79 -1.55
CA PHE A 106 -3.01 -24.77 -3.00
C PHE A 106 -2.58 -26.12 -3.59
N GLY A 107 -2.34 -27.13 -2.75
CA GLY A 107 -1.89 -28.47 -3.16
C GLY A 107 -0.37 -28.61 -3.21
N THR A 108 0.12 -29.83 -2.95
CA THR A 108 1.55 -30.16 -2.84
C THR A 108 2.38 -29.77 -4.06
N LYS A 109 1.84 -29.95 -5.28
CA LYS A 109 2.55 -29.59 -6.52
C LYS A 109 2.74 -28.08 -6.69
N ALA A 110 1.79 -27.28 -6.22
CA ALA A 110 1.83 -25.82 -6.34
C ALA A 110 2.64 -25.16 -5.22
N ALA A 111 2.69 -25.79 -4.03
CA ALA A 111 3.27 -25.23 -2.82
C ALA A 111 4.66 -24.59 -3.00
N PRO A 112 5.64 -25.19 -3.74
CA PRO A 112 6.95 -24.55 -3.93
C PRO A 112 6.86 -23.18 -4.62
N SER A 113 5.98 -23.02 -5.61
CA SER A 113 5.76 -21.75 -6.30
C SER A 113 5.05 -20.72 -5.40
N ILE A 114 4.10 -21.17 -4.58
CA ILE A 114 3.46 -20.32 -3.56
C ILE A 114 4.48 -19.79 -2.54
N ARG A 115 5.37 -20.66 -2.02
CA ARG A 115 6.43 -20.27 -1.08
C ARG A 115 7.36 -19.22 -1.70
N ARG A 116 7.73 -19.38 -2.98
CA ARG A 116 8.53 -18.36 -3.72
C ARG A 116 7.78 -17.04 -3.87
N ALA A 117 6.49 -17.08 -4.20
CA ALA A 117 5.65 -15.88 -4.27
C ALA A 117 5.62 -15.13 -2.93
N TRP A 118 5.35 -15.82 -1.82
CA TRP A 118 5.37 -15.22 -0.48
C TRP A 118 6.74 -14.66 -0.08
N ALA A 119 7.83 -15.30 -0.50
CA ALA A 119 9.18 -14.77 -0.29
C ALA A 119 9.39 -13.44 -1.04
N HIS A 120 8.92 -13.34 -2.28
CA HIS A 120 8.95 -12.09 -3.04
C HIS A 120 8.08 -10.99 -2.44
N PHE A 121 6.84 -11.29 -2.05
CA PHE A 121 5.96 -10.32 -1.37
C PHE A 121 6.58 -9.84 -0.05
N SER A 122 7.21 -10.74 0.69
CA SER A 122 7.92 -10.40 1.91
C SER A 122 9.15 -9.55 1.66
N ALA A 123 9.89 -9.80 0.58
CA ALA A 123 10.99 -8.93 0.17
C ALA A 123 10.49 -7.54 -0.26
N ALA A 124 9.37 -7.48 -0.98
CA ALA A 124 8.74 -6.22 -1.41
C ALA A 124 8.35 -5.34 -0.23
N LEU A 125 7.66 -5.88 0.79
CA LEU A 125 7.25 -5.08 1.97
C LEU A 125 8.41 -4.50 2.79
N ARG A 126 9.63 -4.97 2.57
CA ARG A 126 10.81 -4.41 3.25
C ARG A 126 11.26 -3.08 2.66
N HIS A 127 10.68 -2.69 1.54
CA HIS A 127 10.82 -1.41 0.86
C HIS A 127 9.62 -0.48 1.11
N HIS A 128 8.70 -0.82 2.01
CA HIS A 128 7.52 -0.01 2.29
C HIS A 128 7.92 1.33 2.96
N PRO A 129 7.83 2.49 2.28
CA PRO A 129 8.55 3.68 2.71
C PRO A 129 7.74 4.70 3.52
N GLN A 130 6.42 4.49 3.65
CA GLN A 130 5.50 5.53 4.12
C GLN A 130 4.58 5.00 5.22
N LEU A 131 4.12 5.89 6.11
CA LEU A 131 3.22 5.57 7.24
C LEU A 131 1.97 6.48 7.25
N ASP A 132 1.58 7.00 6.08
CA ASP A 132 0.45 7.93 5.97
C ASP A 132 -0.88 7.17 6.03
N TYR A 133 -1.43 7.11 7.24
CA TYR A 133 -2.67 6.40 7.55
C TYR A 133 -3.85 6.96 6.76
N TYR A 134 -4.65 6.08 6.16
CA TYR A 134 -5.91 6.40 5.47
C TYR A 134 -5.83 7.33 4.24
N ILE A 135 -4.69 7.96 3.97
CA ILE A 135 -4.50 8.89 2.85
C ILE A 135 -3.20 8.63 2.07
N GLY A 136 -2.43 7.60 2.42
CA GLY A 136 -1.18 7.27 1.72
C GLY A 136 -1.36 6.93 0.24
N SER A 137 -0.28 7.01 -0.53
CA SER A 137 -0.23 6.84 -2.01
C SER A 137 -0.76 5.50 -2.55
N TYR A 138 -1.06 4.54 -1.67
CA TYR A 138 -1.61 3.21 -2.01
C TYR A 138 -2.88 2.88 -1.23
N PHE A 139 -3.38 3.76 -0.36
CA PHE A 139 -4.47 3.44 0.56
C PHE A 139 -5.78 3.08 -0.17
N VAL A 140 -6.14 3.81 -1.22
CA VAL A 140 -7.28 3.48 -2.09
C VAL A 140 -6.89 2.60 -3.30
N GLY A 141 -5.77 1.90 -3.19
CA GLY A 141 -5.23 1.11 -4.29
C GLY A 141 -4.88 1.95 -5.50
N VAL A 142 -5.21 1.45 -6.70
CA VAL A 142 -5.06 2.15 -7.99
C VAL A 142 -6.01 3.36 -8.11
N GLY A 143 -6.93 3.52 -7.16
CA GLY A 143 -7.91 4.60 -7.13
C GLY A 143 -7.35 5.99 -6.84
N GLN A 144 -6.07 6.14 -6.52
CA GLN A 144 -5.50 7.44 -6.16
C GLN A 144 -5.52 8.43 -7.34
N PRO A 145 -6.21 9.58 -7.29
CA PRO A 145 -6.28 10.54 -8.41
C PRO A 145 -4.93 11.22 -8.69
N LEU A 146 -4.66 11.57 -9.95
CA LEU A 146 -3.48 12.37 -10.33
C LEU A 146 -3.83 13.86 -10.31
N VAL A 147 -3.76 14.46 -9.12
CA VAL A 147 -4.24 15.83 -8.90
C VAL A 147 -3.19 16.87 -9.30
N LEU A 148 -3.52 17.71 -10.29
CA LEU A 148 -2.68 18.86 -10.66
C LEU A 148 -2.74 20.00 -9.66
N ASP A 149 -3.89 20.25 -9.04
CA ASP A 149 -4.08 21.36 -8.10
C ASP A 149 -4.86 20.92 -6.86
N PRO A 150 -4.17 20.67 -5.72
CA PRO A 150 -4.82 20.11 -4.53
C PRO A 150 -5.88 21.04 -3.95
N GLU A 151 -5.64 22.36 -3.95
CA GLU A 151 -6.62 23.33 -3.43
C GLU A 151 -7.93 23.29 -4.22
N LYS A 152 -7.85 23.26 -5.56
CA LYS A 152 -9.03 23.12 -6.42
C LYS A 152 -9.66 21.73 -6.35
N ALA A 153 -8.88 20.69 -6.11
CA ALA A 153 -9.41 19.34 -5.98
C ALA A 153 -10.26 19.14 -4.72
N THR A 154 -9.99 19.89 -3.66
CA THR A 154 -10.69 19.78 -2.37
C THR A 154 -11.97 20.60 -2.25
N VAL A 155 -12.26 21.51 -3.19
CA VAL A 155 -13.51 22.28 -3.19
C VAL A 155 -14.65 21.50 -3.86
N ALA A 156 -15.90 21.88 -3.56
CA ALA A 156 -17.08 21.26 -4.16
C ALA A 156 -17.02 21.32 -5.70
N GLY A 157 -17.14 20.15 -6.34
CA GLY A 157 -17.03 20.01 -7.80
C GLY A 157 -15.61 19.91 -8.34
N GLY A 158 -14.58 19.92 -7.48
CA GLY A 158 -13.17 19.78 -7.86
C GLY A 158 -12.76 18.36 -8.26
N LEU A 159 -13.27 17.36 -7.53
CA LEU A 159 -13.10 15.94 -7.80
C LEU A 159 -14.44 15.21 -7.69
N ASP A 160 -14.51 14.02 -8.29
CA ASP A 160 -15.65 13.11 -8.13
C ASP A 160 -15.86 12.78 -6.64
N PRO A 161 -17.11 12.77 -6.14
CA PRO A 161 -17.42 12.42 -4.75
C PRO A 161 -16.81 11.09 -4.28
N ALA A 162 -16.53 10.16 -5.20
CA ALA A 162 -15.88 8.88 -4.87
C ALA A 162 -14.49 9.05 -4.23
N PHE A 163 -13.80 10.18 -4.43
CA PHE A 163 -12.50 10.46 -3.81
C PHE A 163 -12.58 11.06 -2.40
N PHE A 164 -13.75 11.05 -1.79
CA PHE A 164 -13.98 11.57 -0.46
C PHE A 164 -14.54 10.48 0.46
N GLY A 165 -14.16 10.54 1.72
CA GLY A 165 -14.57 9.59 2.76
C GLY A 165 -15.00 10.29 4.05
N ARG A 166 -15.84 9.64 4.84
CA ARG A 166 -16.19 10.06 6.21
C ARG A 166 -15.39 9.23 7.21
N PHE A 167 -14.57 9.90 8.01
CA PHE A 167 -13.62 9.25 8.92
C PHE A 167 -14.17 9.25 10.35
N TYR A 168 -15.04 8.29 10.68
CA TYR A 168 -15.78 8.30 11.95
C TYR A 168 -14.87 8.28 13.19
N TRP A 169 -13.71 7.64 13.12
CA TRP A 169 -12.71 7.66 14.20
C TRP A 169 -12.19 9.06 14.55
N GLN A 170 -12.26 10.02 13.63
CA GLN A 170 -11.86 11.40 13.94
C GLN A 170 -12.84 12.07 14.90
N TRP A 171 -14.11 11.64 14.91
CA TRP A 171 -15.06 12.04 15.92
C TRP A 171 -14.68 11.49 17.31
N GLU A 172 -14.22 10.25 17.41
CA GLU A 172 -13.72 9.69 18.69
C GLU A 172 -12.55 10.51 19.26
N THR A 173 -11.74 11.12 18.38
CA THR A 173 -10.65 12.01 18.78
C THR A 173 -11.08 13.45 19.01
N SER A 174 -12.28 13.85 18.58
CA SER A 174 -12.82 15.17 18.86
C SER A 174 -13.34 15.18 20.28
N ALA A 175 -12.70 15.95 21.17
CA ALA A 175 -13.12 16.10 22.57
C ALA A 175 -14.37 17.00 22.70
N THR A 176 -15.27 16.96 21.73
CA THR A 176 -16.40 17.88 21.55
C THR A 176 -17.64 17.10 21.12
N ASP A 177 -18.83 17.52 21.55
CA ASP A 177 -20.12 16.98 21.08
C ASP A 177 -20.48 17.41 19.63
N ASP A 178 -19.48 17.79 18.83
CA ASP A 178 -19.66 18.21 17.44
C ASP A 178 -19.66 16.98 16.50
N ASP A 179 -20.84 16.63 15.99
CA ASP A 179 -21.03 15.51 15.06
C ASP A 179 -20.69 15.87 13.59
N THR A 180 -20.25 17.11 13.33
CA THR A 180 -19.81 17.53 11.98
C THR A 180 -18.70 16.61 11.45
N ALA A 181 -17.83 16.11 12.32
CA ALA A 181 -16.78 15.14 11.95
C ALA A 181 -17.32 13.81 11.40
N LEU A 182 -18.55 13.43 11.76
CA LEU A 182 -19.23 12.21 11.26
C LEU A 182 -19.85 12.42 9.87
N THR A 183 -20.28 13.64 9.55
CA THR A 183 -21.04 13.93 8.32
C THR A 183 -20.17 14.54 7.21
N LEU A 184 -19.12 15.26 7.59
CA LEU A 184 -18.22 15.93 6.66
C LEU A 184 -17.34 14.94 5.90
N ALA A 185 -17.54 14.88 4.59
CA ALA A 185 -16.66 14.14 3.70
C ALA A 185 -15.31 14.87 3.58
N LYS A 186 -14.21 14.13 3.75
CA LYS A 186 -12.84 14.64 3.63
C LYS A 186 -12.13 13.93 2.48
N PRO A 187 -11.13 14.57 1.85
CA PRO A 187 -10.34 13.94 0.80
C PRO A 187 -9.73 12.61 1.26
N LEU A 188 -9.91 11.57 0.44
CA LEU A 188 -9.33 10.24 0.62
C LEU A 188 -8.05 10.06 -0.22
N PHE A 189 -7.64 11.10 -0.94
CA PHE A 189 -6.49 11.04 -1.83
C PHE A 189 -5.20 11.52 -1.19
N PHE A 190 -4.10 11.00 -1.70
CA PHE A 190 -2.77 11.36 -1.25
C PHE A 190 -2.35 12.74 -1.76
N ALA A 191 -2.04 13.63 -0.83
CA ALA A 191 -1.31 14.85 -1.10
C ALA A 191 0.13 14.66 -0.63
N ARG A 192 1.07 14.61 -1.57
CA ARG A 192 2.50 14.46 -1.25
C ARG A 192 2.91 15.55 -0.25
N PRO A 193 3.34 15.22 0.97
CA PRO A 193 3.83 16.21 1.92
C PRO A 193 5.06 16.89 1.30
N GLY A 194 5.24 18.19 1.55
CA GLY A 194 6.24 19.05 0.92
C GLY A 194 7.69 18.64 1.22
N PHE A 195 8.11 17.49 0.73
CA PHE A 195 9.46 16.96 0.85
C PHE A 195 10.37 17.72 -0.11
N ARG A 196 11.25 18.54 0.47
CA ARG A 196 12.09 19.51 -0.25
C ARG A 196 13.39 18.93 -0.81
N ALA A 197 13.61 17.61 -0.77
CA ALA A 197 14.85 17.04 -1.29
C ALA A 197 14.75 16.69 -2.78
N ILE A 198 14.32 17.64 -3.62
CA ILE A 198 14.31 17.43 -5.07
C ILE A 198 15.14 18.52 -5.71
N ALA A 199 16.45 18.30 -5.72
CA ALA A 199 17.35 19.16 -6.47
C ALA A 199 17.19 18.85 -7.97
N ARG A 200 16.94 19.87 -8.80
CA ARG A 200 16.92 19.71 -10.27
C ARG A 200 18.34 19.67 -10.87
N ARG A 201 19.33 20.15 -10.13
CA ARG A 201 20.77 20.22 -10.47
C ARG A 201 21.62 19.88 -9.24
N GLY A 202 22.90 19.57 -9.45
CA GLY A 202 23.83 19.25 -8.37
C GLY A 202 23.87 17.75 -8.01
N PRO A 203 24.63 17.38 -6.95
CA PRO A 203 24.96 15.99 -6.64
C PRO A 203 23.77 15.15 -6.17
N GLN A 204 22.70 15.79 -5.68
CA GLN A 204 21.46 15.12 -5.24
C GLN A 204 20.38 15.15 -6.33
N ARG A 205 20.75 15.41 -7.59
CA ARG A 205 19.79 15.52 -8.69
C ARG A 205 18.98 14.24 -8.86
N GLY A 206 17.67 14.36 -8.77
CA GLY A 206 16.74 13.25 -9.03
C GLY A 206 16.68 12.17 -7.96
N GLN A 207 17.34 12.36 -6.81
CA GLN A 207 17.26 11.43 -5.69
C GLN A 207 15.88 11.54 -5.04
N ASP A 208 15.16 10.44 -4.99
CA ASP A 208 13.89 10.34 -4.28
C ASP A 208 13.77 8.95 -3.68
N VAL A 209 14.36 8.78 -2.50
CA VAL A 209 14.45 7.49 -1.82
C VAL A 209 13.06 6.87 -1.63
N ALA A 210 12.02 7.66 -1.33
CA ALA A 210 10.67 7.13 -1.17
C ALA A 210 10.14 6.53 -2.48
N LEU A 211 10.33 7.23 -3.61
CA LEU A 211 9.95 6.72 -4.93
C LEU A 211 10.80 5.51 -5.34
N GLU A 212 12.11 5.53 -5.11
CA GLU A 212 13.02 4.41 -5.40
C GLU A 212 12.62 3.14 -4.64
N GLU A 213 12.27 3.28 -3.35
CA GLU A 213 11.80 2.19 -2.51
C GLU A 213 10.41 1.68 -2.97
N LEU A 214 9.47 2.57 -3.33
CA LEU A 214 8.18 2.16 -3.91
C LEU A 214 8.33 1.41 -5.24
N GLN A 215 9.26 1.84 -6.09
CA GLN A 215 9.56 1.16 -7.35
C GLN A 215 10.14 -0.24 -7.09
N ALA A 216 11.10 -0.36 -6.16
CA ALA A 216 11.66 -1.65 -5.76
C ALA A 216 10.59 -2.58 -5.16
N MET A 217 9.68 -2.03 -4.34
CA MET A 217 8.52 -2.73 -3.79
C MET A 217 7.61 -3.27 -4.91
N ALA A 218 7.21 -2.41 -5.85
CA ALA A 218 6.35 -2.80 -6.97
C ALA A 218 7.00 -3.91 -7.82
N ASP A 219 8.28 -3.77 -8.19
CA ASP A 219 9.00 -4.75 -9.00
C ASP A 219 9.09 -6.12 -8.33
N LEU A 220 9.39 -6.15 -7.02
CA LEU A 220 9.46 -7.39 -6.25
C LEU A 220 8.07 -8.01 -6.09
N TRP A 221 7.03 -7.20 -5.87
CA TRP A 221 5.68 -7.72 -5.72
C TRP A 221 5.17 -8.31 -7.04
N GLU A 222 5.40 -7.65 -8.17
CA GLU A 222 5.06 -8.18 -9.49
C GLU A 222 5.80 -9.50 -9.79
N LYS A 223 7.06 -9.65 -9.34
CA LYS A 223 7.76 -10.95 -9.40
C LYS A 223 7.03 -12.02 -8.58
N GLY A 224 6.58 -11.68 -7.37
CA GLY A 224 5.78 -12.58 -6.55
C GLY A 224 4.46 -12.97 -7.21
N ALA A 225 3.75 -12.01 -7.81
CA ALA A 225 2.53 -12.29 -8.57
C ALA A 225 2.85 -13.24 -9.74
N ARG A 226 3.88 -12.97 -10.55
CA ARG A 226 4.28 -13.89 -11.63
C ARG A 226 4.60 -15.30 -11.14
N GLU A 227 5.26 -15.46 -9.99
CA GLU A 227 5.49 -16.79 -9.39
C GLU A 227 4.19 -17.47 -8.93
N LEU A 228 3.25 -16.72 -8.36
CA LEU A 228 1.93 -17.21 -7.99
C LEU A 228 1.15 -17.68 -9.23
N GLU A 229 1.22 -16.94 -10.33
CA GLU A 229 0.55 -17.31 -11.58
C GLU A 229 1.10 -18.61 -12.17
N LYS A 230 2.42 -18.81 -12.12
CA LYS A 230 3.07 -20.05 -12.55
C LYS A 230 2.56 -21.28 -11.80
N ALA A 231 2.01 -21.11 -10.60
CA ALA A 231 1.41 -22.21 -9.85
C ALA A 231 0.07 -22.69 -10.42
N ARG A 232 -0.64 -21.83 -11.18
CA ARG A 232 -2.01 -22.07 -11.69
C ARG A 232 -2.21 -23.43 -12.36
N PRO A 233 -1.33 -23.93 -13.25
CA PRO A 233 -1.51 -25.24 -13.90
C PRO A 233 -1.43 -26.42 -12.91
N CYS A 234 -0.79 -26.22 -11.76
CA CYS A 234 -0.61 -27.24 -10.73
C CYS A 234 -1.71 -27.24 -9.67
N ILE A 235 -2.67 -26.28 -9.70
CA ILE A 235 -3.75 -26.14 -8.73
C ILE A 235 -4.82 -27.22 -8.94
N PRO A 236 -5.06 -28.13 -7.98
CA PRO A 236 -6.11 -29.13 -8.11
C PRO A 236 -7.51 -28.48 -8.08
N PRO A 237 -8.55 -29.11 -8.66
CA PRO A 237 -9.90 -28.55 -8.73
C PRO A 237 -10.46 -28.06 -7.39
N SER A 238 -10.23 -28.80 -6.30
CA SER A 238 -10.68 -28.46 -4.94
C SER A 238 -10.07 -27.16 -4.39
N HIS A 239 -8.92 -26.72 -4.89
CA HIS A 239 -8.19 -25.55 -4.41
C HIS A 239 -8.38 -24.30 -5.28
N ARG A 240 -9.11 -24.40 -6.40
CA ARG A 240 -9.23 -23.31 -7.39
C ARG A 240 -9.87 -22.04 -6.81
N SER A 241 -10.86 -22.19 -5.93
CA SER A 241 -11.52 -21.04 -5.29
C SER A 241 -10.55 -20.26 -4.40
N ARG A 242 -9.84 -20.98 -3.52
CA ARG A 242 -8.81 -20.40 -2.64
C ARG A 242 -7.67 -19.75 -3.44
N PHE A 243 -7.19 -20.44 -4.48
CA PHE A 243 -6.18 -19.87 -5.40
C PHE A 243 -6.68 -18.62 -6.11
N ARG A 244 -7.94 -18.58 -6.56
CA ARG A 244 -8.51 -17.41 -7.22
C ARG A 244 -8.51 -16.19 -6.29
N GLN A 245 -8.91 -16.37 -5.03
CA GLN A 245 -8.87 -15.28 -4.05
C GLN A 245 -7.44 -14.79 -3.81
N GLU A 246 -6.48 -15.71 -3.61
CA GLU A 246 -5.07 -15.37 -3.42
C GLU A 246 -4.48 -14.63 -4.63
N TRP A 247 -4.80 -15.10 -5.83
CA TRP A 247 -4.37 -14.50 -7.09
C TRP A 247 -4.91 -13.08 -7.24
N ILE A 248 -6.21 -12.89 -7.02
CA ILE A 248 -6.86 -11.58 -7.13
C ILE A 248 -6.25 -10.60 -6.11
N LEU A 249 -6.08 -11.00 -4.86
CA LEU A 249 -5.43 -10.19 -3.83
C LEU A 249 -4.01 -9.79 -4.23
N ALA A 250 -3.18 -10.78 -4.61
CA ALA A 250 -1.79 -10.53 -4.97
C ALA A 250 -1.65 -9.63 -6.21
N GLN A 251 -2.52 -9.82 -7.20
CA GLN A 251 -2.53 -9.04 -8.43
C GLN A 251 -3.04 -7.61 -8.22
N HIS A 252 -4.09 -7.43 -7.42
CA HIS A 252 -4.57 -6.11 -7.01
C HIS A 252 -3.47 -5.34 -6.28
N LEU A 253 -2.80 -5.98 -5.31
CA LEU A 253 -1.67 -5.37 -4.61
C LEU A 253 -0.50 -5.04 -5.55
N ALA A 254 -0.21 -5.88 -6.56
CA ALA A 254 0.80 -5.56 -7.57
C ALA A 254 0.47 -4.27 -8.33
N TYR A 255 -0.80 -4.09 -8.71
CA TYR A 255 -1.27 -2.86 -9.35
C TYR A 255 -1.22 -1.68 -8.39
N THR A 256 -1.66 -1.86 -7.15
CA THR A 256 -1.62 -0.83 -6.10
C THR A 256 -0.22 -0.29 -5.88
N TRP A 257 0.80 -1.15 -5.74
CA TRP A 257 2.18 -0.69 -5.53
C TRP A 257 2.77 0.02 -6.76
N ARG A 258 2.44 -0.46 -7.96
CA ARG A 258 2.84 0.23 -9.20
C ARG A 258 2.18 1.60 -9.31
N SER A 259 0.89 1.69 -9.01
CA SER A 259 0.14 2.95 -9.01
C SER A 259 0.68 3.92 -7.96
N ALA A 260 1.03 3.45 -6.76
CA ALA A 260 1.65 4.29 -5.74
C ALA A 260 2.96 4.94 -6.22
N ALA A 261 3.83 4.18 -6.88
CA ALA A 261 5.04 4.72 -7.50
C ALA A 261 4.71 5.74 -8.60
N HIS A 262 3.70 5.48 -9.44
CA HIS A 262 3.24 6.42 -10.46
C HIS A 262 2.69 7.72 -9.87
N VAL A 263 1.84 7.62 -8.83
CA VAL A 263 1.27 8.78 -8.12
C VAL A 263 2.39 9.62 -7.52
N GLU A 264 3.32 9.01 -6.79
CA GLU A 264 4.46 9.70 -6.20
C GLU A 264 5.34 10.38 -7.24
N GLU A 265 5.67 9.69 -8.34
CA GLU A 265 6.44 10.27 -9.45
C GLU A 265 5.69 11.43 -10.12
N PHE A 266 4.40 11.28 -10.37
CA PHE A 266 3.57 12.32 -10.99
C PHE A 266 3.50 13.57 -10.11
N LEU A 267 3.23 13.40 -8.81
CA LEU A 267 3.16 14.51 -7.86
C LEU A 267 4.51 15.21 -7.72
N ARG A 268 5.62 14.45 -7.75
CA ARG A 268 6.99 14.99 -7.79
C ARG A 268 7.21 15.91 -8.98
N LEU A 269 6.86 15.43 -10.17
CA LEU A 269 7.05 16.16 -11.42
C LEU A 269 6.14 17.39 -11.47
N ARG A 270 4.89 17.25 -11.02
CA ARG A 270 3.95 18.37 -10.87
C ARG A 270 4.56 19.48 -10.00
N ASP A 271 5.11 19.12 -8.84
CA ASP A 271 5.66 20.10 -7.90
C ASP A 271 6.93 20.76 -8.46
N LEU A 272 7.78 20.01 -9.16
CA LEU A 272 8.92 20.55 -9.90
C LEU A 272 8.49 21.55 -10.98
N VAL A 273 7.56 21.16 -11.87
CA VAL A 273 7.08 22.05 -12.93
C VAL A 273 6.46 23.31 -12.34
N ARG A 274 5.70 23.20 -11.25
CA ARG A 274 5.12 24.35 -10.52
C ARG A 274 6.21 25.26 -9.96
N GLU A 275 7.17 24.72 -9.21
CA GLU A 275 8.26 25.50 -8.62
C GLU A 275 9.05 26.28 -9.68
N PHE A 276 9.44 25.61 -10.76
CA PHE A 276 10.23 26.19 -11.85
C PHE A 276 9.38 26.85 -12.95
N SER A 277 8.11 27.16 -12.67
CA SER A 277 7.27 27.99 -13.53
C SER A 277 6.63 29.19 -12.82
N ARG A 278 6.83 29.35 -11.50
CA ARG A 278 6.26 30.47 -10.72
C ARG A 278 6.71 31.86 -11.17
N GLN A 279 7.97 32.01 -11.57
CA GLN A 279 8.56 33.28 -11.99
C GLN A 279 9.05 33.17 -13.44
N SER A 280 8.88 34.25 -14.23
CA SER A 280 9.22 34.25 -15.67
C SER A 280 10.70 33.93 -15.92
N TRP A 281 11.62 34.58 -15.20
CA TRP A 281 13.06 34.36 -15.36
C TRP A 281 13.52 32.96 -14.95
N VAL A 282 12.89 32.35 -13.94
CA VAL A 282 13.14 30.95 -13.55
C VAL A 282 12.63 30.02 -14.64
N ARG A 283 11.43 30.28 -15.17
CA ARG A 283 10.80 29.47 -16.21
C ARG A 283 11.61 29.45 -17.50
N SER A 284 12.09 30.61 -17.97
CA SER A 284 12.89 30.69 -19.21
C SER A 284 14.17 29.85 -19.13
N GLY A 285 14.79 29.73 -17.95
CA GLY A 285 15.96 28.88 -17.71
C GLY A 285 15.67 27.38 -17.61
N HIS A 286 14.39 26.98 -17.65
CA HIS A 286 13.92 25.63 -17.36
C HIS A 286 12.78 25.13 -18.27
N LEU A 287 12.45 25.86 -19.35
CA LEU A 287 11.30 25.53 -20.20
C LEU A 287 11.42 24.13 -20.81
N ARG A 288 12.61 23.76 -21.30
CA ARG A 288 12.85 22.45 -21.90
C ARG A 288 12.67 21.33 -20.88
N GLU A 289 13.21 21.50 -19.67
CA GLU A 289 13.02 20.53 -18.58
C GLU A 289 11.55 20.45 -18.14
N ASN A 290 10.84 21.58 -18.04
CA ASN A 290 9.42 21.59 -17.69
C ASN A 290 8.56 20.85 -18.73
N LEU A 291 8.84 21.04 -20.02
CA LEU A 291 8.13 20.33 -21.09
C LEU A 291 8.43 18.83 -21.06
N HIS A 292 9.69 18.45 -20.79
CA HIS A 292 10.07 17.04 -20.63
C HIS A 292 9.38 16.38 -19.42
N ASP A 293 9.32 17.09 -18.28
CA ASP A 293 8.63 16.60 -17.09
C ASP A 293 7.12 16.46 -17.36
N LEU A 294 6.49 17.35 -18.13
CA LEU A 294 5.11 17.20 -18.59
C LEU A 294 4.92 16.00 -19.53
N ASP A 295 5.85 15.74 -20.46
CA ASP A 295 5.80 14.53 -21.31
C ASP A 295 5.82 13.27 -20.45
N ARG A 296 6.67 13.26 -19.42
CA ARG A 296 6.74 12.14 -18.47
C ARG A 296 5.45 12.00 -17.65
N MET A 297 4.87 13.10 -17.19
CA MET A 297 3.57 13.10 -16.51
C MET A 297 2.45 12.54 -17.39
N GLU A 298 2.45 12.86 -18.69
CA GLU A 298 1.49 12.31 -19.65
C GLU A 298 1.66 10.79 -19.82
N GLN A 299 2.91 10.31 -19.93
CA GLN A 299 3.20 8.87 -19.99
C GLN A 299 2.70 8.14 -18.75
N ILE A 300 2.92 8.71 -17.56
CA ILE A 300 2.44 8.16 -16.30
C ILE A 300 0.91 8.12 -16.28
N ALA A 301 0.23 9.20 -16.66
CA ALA A 301 -1.23 9.26 -16.69
C ALA A 301 -1.85 8.24 -17.66
N ARG A 302 -1.21 7.97 -18.81
CA ARG A 302 -1.63 6.90 -19.73
C ARG A 302 -1.44 5.51 -19.12
N ALA A 303 -0.28 5.24 -18.52
CA ALA A 303 0.00 3.98 -17.85
C ALA A 303 -0.97 3.72 -16.68
N GLU A 304 -1.29 4.76 -15.91
CA GLU A 304 -2.28 4.71 -14.83
C GLU A 304 -3.69 4.42 -15.33
N SER A 305 -4.09 4.97 -16.48
CA SER A 305 -5.41 4.68 -17.09
C SER A 305 -5.52 3.19 -17.43
N ASP A 306 -4.48 2.63 -18.05
CA ASP A 306 -4.46 1.20 -18.40
C ASP A 306 -4.43 0.31 -17.17
N LEU A 307 -3.75 0.74 -16.11
CA LEU A 307 -3.69 0.04 -14.83
C LEU A 307 -5.06 0.04 -14.13
N ALA A 308 -5.72 1.20 -14.03
CA ALA A 308 -7.03 1.36 -13.42
C ALA A 308 -8.10 0.53 -14.13
N ARG A 309 -8.08 0.47 -15.47
CA ARG A 309 -8.99 -0.38 -16.26
C ARG A 309 -8.77 -1.88 -16.00
N ARG A 310 -7.52 -2.31 -15.88
CA ARG A 310 -7.18 -3.71 -15.58
C ARG A 310 -7.59 -4.09 -14.16
N ASP A 311 -7.35 -3.21 -13.20
CA ASP A 311 -7.75 -3.45 -11.80
C ASP A 311 -9.27 -3.44 -11.65
N LEU A 312 -9.98 -2.51 -12.30
CA LEU A 312 -11.45 -2.49 -12.32
C LEU A 312 -12.02 -3.83 -12.83
N LYS A 313 -11.44 -4.40 -13.89
CA LYS A 313 -11.85 -5.72 -14.38
C LYS A 313 -11.54 -6.84 -13.38
N LEU A 314 -10.44 -6.72 -12.64
CA LEU A 314 -10.03 -7.71 -11.64
C LEU A 314 -10.96 -7.71 -10.43
N VAL A 315 -11.38 -6.53 -9.96
CA VAL A 315 -12.07 -6.35 -8.68
C VAL A 315 -13.59 -6.23 -8.75
N ARG A 316 -14.18 -6.07 -9.94
CA ARG A 316 -15.63 -5.78 -10.11
C ARG A 316 -16.58 -6.78 -9.43
N ASP A 317 -16.19 -8.05 -9.36
CA ASP A 317 -17.05 -9.13 -8.87
C ASP A 317 -16.48 -9.76 -7.58
N VAL A 318 -15.75 -8.98 -6.76
CA VAL A 318 -15.20 -9.45 -5.48
C VAL A 318 -15.41 -8.43 -4.36
N ASP A 319 -16.08 -8.87 -3.30
CA ASP A 319 -16.43 -8.00 -2.17
C ASP A 319 -15.26 -7.80 -1.19
N PHE A 320 -14.33 -8.77 -1.12
CA PHE A 320 -13.28 -8.77 -0.09
C PHE A 320 -12.20 -7.69 -0.28
N LEU A 321 -12.20 -7.01 -1.43
CA LEU A 321 -11.35 -5.85 -1.76
C LEU A 321 -12.16 -4.55 -1.84
N ASP A 322 -13.46 -4.59 -1.54
CA ASP A 322 -14.31 -3.41 -1.63
C ASP A 322 -14.12 -2.52 -0.40
N LEU A 323 -13.68 -1.28 -0.62
CA LEU A 323 -13.32 -0.35 0.44
C LEU A 323 -14.51 -0.02 1.35
N ASP A 324 -15.70 0.15 0.77
CA ASP A 324 -16.95 0.46 1.50
C ASP A 324 -17.39 -0.66 2.44
N LEU A 325 -17.02 -1.91 2.13
CA LEU A 325 -17.30 -3.07 2.98
C LEU A 325 -16.22 -3.34 4.02
N ARG A 326 -15.01 -2.80 3.81
CA ARG A 326 -13.83 -3.12 4.61
C ARG A 326 -13.55 -2.12 5.72
N LEU A 327 -13.94 -0.88 5.55
CA LEU A 327 -13.57 0.21 6.45
C LEU A 327 -14.80 0.67 7.24
N ASP A 328 -14.56 1.05 8.48
CA ASP A 328 -15.50 1.80 9.31
C ASP A 328 -15.53 3.28 8.90
N MET A 329 -15.66 3.52 7.59
CA MET A 329 -15.64 4.84 6.99
C MET A 329 -16.73 4.92 5.93
N GLY A 330 -17.36 6.08 5.77
CA GLY A 330 -18.28 6.29 4.66
C GLY A 330 -17.51 6.58 3.39
N THR A 331 -17.13 5.56 2.62
CA THR A 331 -16.37 5.68 1.35
C THR A 331 -17.17 5.13 0.18
N ALA A 332 -16.83 5.52 -1.06
CA ALA A 332 -17.36 4.83 -2.23
C ALA A 332 -16.77 3.42 -2.38
N SER A 333 -17.44 2.58 -3.17
CA SER A 333 -16.94 1.24 -3.47
C SER A 333 -15.63 1.28 -4.26
N THR A 334 -14.78 0.26 -4.13
CA THR A 334 -13.53 0.17 -4.91
C THR A 334 -13.78 0.27 -6.43
N PRO A 335 -14.78 -0.41 -7.02
CA PRO A 335 -15.12 -0.24 -8.44
C PRO A 335 -15.53 1.19 -8.82
N ASP A 336 -16.26 1.90 -7.95
CA ASP A 336 -16.69 3.28 -8.23
C ASP A 336 -15.52 4.27 -8.18
N ILE A 337 -14.61 4.10 -7.21
CA ILE A 337 -13.37 4.88 -7.12
C ILE A 337 -12.54 4.68 -8.40
N LEU A 338 -12.38 3.44 -8.88
CA LEU A 338 -11.63 3.15 -10.10
C LEU A 338 -12.30 3.76 -11.36
N GLN A 339 -13.63 3.77 -11.44
CA GLN A 339 -14.34 4.43 -12.52
C GLN A 339 -14.15 5.95 -12.49
N ALA A 340 -14.24 6.56 -11.30
CA ALA A 340 -13.96 7.98 -11.11
C ALA A 340 -12.52 8.33 -11.52
N LYS A 341 -11.55 7.49 -11.15
CA LYS A 341 -10.13 7.60 -11.54
C LYS A 341 -9.95 7.55 -13.06
N ILE A 342 -10.62 6.62 -13.74
CA ILE A 342 -10.57 6.54 -15.21
C ILE A 342 -11.08 7.83 -15.85
N ARG A 343 -12.24 8.34 -15.40
CA ARG A 343 -12.80 9.62 -15.90
C ARG A 343 -11.88 10.80 -15.63
N GLN A 344 -11.27 10.85 -14.45
CA GLN A 344 -10.31 11.90 -14.07
C GLN A 344 -9.07 11.87 -14.98
N LEU A 345 -8.53 10.69 -15.27
CA LEU A 345 -7.38 10.55 -16.17
C LEU A 345 -7.71 10.92 -17.62
N GLU A 346 -8.91 10.58 -18.10
CA GLU A 346 -9.38 10.99 -19.43
C GLU A 346 -9.43 12.53 -19.55
N ALA A 347 -9.97 13.22 -18.54
CA ALA A 347 -9.98 14.69 -18.51
C ALA A 347 -8.57 15.29 -18.39
N LEU A 348 -7.71 14.70 -17.56
CA LEU A 348 -6.33 15.12 -17.36
C LEU A 348 -5.54 15.07 -18.68
N LEU A 349 -5.64 13.95 -19.41
CA LEU A 349 -4.95 13.72 -20.67
C LEU A 349 -5.52 14.57 -21.81
N ALA A 350 -6.84 14.70 -21.90
CA ALA A 350 -7.50 15.39 -23.01
C ALA A 350 -7.43 16.92 -22.91
N ARG A 351 -7.40 17.47 -21.69
CA ARG A 351 -7.54 18.93 -21.48
C ARG A 351 -6.47 19.52 -20.59
N GLU A 352 -6.24 18.97 -19.41
CA GLU A 352 -5.47 19.67 -18.38
C GLU A 352 -3.97 19.70 -18.67
N LEU A 353 -3.36 18.57 -19.03
CA LEU A 353 -1.94 18.53 -19.43
C LEU A 353 -1.67 19.34 -20.71
N PRO A 354 -2.48 19.24 -21.79
CA PRO A 354 -2.35 20.12 -22.95
C PRO A 354 -2.46 21.61 -22.59
N ALA A 355 -3.44 22.00 -21.78
CA ALA A 355 -3.60 23.40 -21.36
C ALA A 355 -2.40 23.88 -20.52
N TRP A 356 -1.85 23.03 -19.65
CA TRP A 356 -0.64 23.37 -18.90
C TRP A 356 0.56 23.56 -19.84
N ARG A 357 0.74 22.67 -20.82
CA ARG A 357 1.78 22.79 -21.85
C ARG A 357 1.68 24.12 -22.60
N GLU A 358 0.49 24.48 -23.08
CA GLU A 358 0.25 25.76 -23.75
C GLU A 358 0.59 26.95 -22.84
N SER A 359 0.19 26.91 -21.56
CA SER A 359 0.48 28.00 -20.63
C SER A 359 1.97 28.16 -20.29
N LEU A 360 2.77 27.09 -20.37
CA LEU A 360 4.23 27.21 -20.26
C LEU A 360 4.88 27.86 -21.48
N GLN A 361 4.26 27.74 -22.66
CA GLN A 361 4.79 28.22 -23.94
C GLN A 361 4.32 29.64 -24.31
N ARG A 362 3.14 30.07 -23.85
CA ARG A 362 2.50 31.33 -24.25
C ARG A 362 2.97 32.58 -23.49
N TRP A 363 3.83 32.45 -22.48
CA TRP A 363 4.25 33.56 -21.61
C TRP A 363 5.62 34.11 -21.97
#